data_AF-A0A7V6TUQ2-F1
#
_entry.id   AF-A0A7V6TUQ2-F1
#
_cell.length_a   1.000
_cell.length_b   1.000
_cell.length_c   1.000
_cell.angle_alpha   90.00
_cell.angle_beta   90.00
_cell.angle_gamma   90.00
#
_symmetry.space_group_name_H-M   'P 1'
#
loop_
_entity.id
_entity.type
_entity.pdbx_description
1 polymer ?
#
loop_
_entity_poly.entity_id
_entity_poly.type
_entity_poly.pdbx_seq_one_letter_code
_entity_poly.pdbx_strand_id
1 'polypeptide(L)'
;MGEIKTKSTNIDVDSFLMSIEPEKKRLDCIELKKAFDSVLTEKAALWSNNMIGYGTYHYKSERSKQEGDWPLIAFSPRKSNIVIYIMSGASKYNDLLEKLGKYKASSGSCIYI
;
A
#
# COMPACT_ATOMS: atom_id res chain seq x y z
N MET A 1 10.99 0.29 24.10
CA MET A 1 11.34 0.62 22.69
C MET A 1 10.32 -0.05 21.80
N GLY A 2 9.62 0.70 20.94
CA GLY A 2 8.64 0.13 20.02
C GLY A 2 9.31 -0.11 18.68
N GLU A 3 9.69 -1.35 18.40
CA GLU A 3 10.20 -1.75 17.10
C GLU A 3 9.09 -1.61 16.03
N ILE A 4 9.46 -1.17 14.83
CA ILE A 4 8.51 -1.09 13.71
C ILE A 4 8.14 -2.51 13.30
N LYS A 5 6.84 -2.81 13.40
CA LYS A 5 6.30 -4.15 13.12
C LYS A 5 6.16 -4.43 11.63
N THR A 6 6.00 -3.40 10.81
CA THR A 6 5.86 -3.56 9.36
C THR A 6 7.24 -3.59 8.73
N LYS A 7 7.60 -4.73 8.14
CA LYS A 7 8.88 -4.91 7.46
C LYS A 7 8.64 -5.58 6.11
N SER A 8 9.55 -5.33 5.17
CA SER A 8 9.61 -6.11 3.94
C SER A 8 9.85 -7.58 4.28
N THR A 9 9.28 -8.46 3.47
CA THR A 9 9.39 -9.91 3.59
C THR A 9 10.03 -10.50 2.34
N ASN A 10 10.44 -11.76 2.39
CA ASN A 10 10.96 -12.51 1.25
C ASN A 10 9.86 -13.36 0.56
N ILE A 11 8.59 -13.11 0.88
CA ILE A 11 7.47 -13.82 0.29
C ILE A 11 7.21 -13.22 -1.10
N ASP A 12 7.05 -14.10 -2.08
CA ASP A 12 6.69 -13.72 -3.45
C ASP A 12 5.30 -13.07 -3.50
N VAL A 13 5.21 -11.92 -4.16
CA VAL A 13 3.98 -11.12 -4.23
C VAL A 13 2.90 -11.84 -5.03
N ASP A 14 3.27 -12.48 -6.14
CA ASP A 14 2.29 -13.14 -7.01
C ASP A 14 1.69 -14.36 -6.31
N SER A 15 2.51 -15.13 -5.59
CA SER A 15 2.08 -16.21 -4.71
C SER A 15 1.13 -15.72 -3.60
N PHE A 16 1.44 -14.57 -2.98
CA PHE A 16 0.55 -13.95 -2.00
C PHE A 16 -0.79 -13.54 -2.64
N LEU A 17 -0.77 -12.91 -3.82
CA LEU A 17 -1.99 -12.50 -4.52
C LEU A 17 -2.90 -13.71 -4.80
N MET A 18 -2.34 -14.84 -5.19
CA MET A 18 -3.10 -16.08 -5.44
C MET A 18 -3.83 -16.61 -4.20
N SER A 19 -3.30 -16.33 -3.00
CA SER A 19 -3.93 -16.72 -1.73
C SER A 19 -5.06 -15.81 -1.25
N ILE A 20 -5.30 -14.67 -1.91
CA ILE A 20 -6.32 -13.70 -1.48
C ILE A 20 -7.71 -14.27 -1.74
N GLU A 21 -8.57 -14.16 -0.71
CA GLU A 21 -9.99 -14.45 -0.80
C GLU A 21 -10.84 -13.25 -0.36
N PRO A 22 -12.05 -13.07 -0.92
CA PRO A 22 -12.66 -13.88 -1.98
C PRO A 22 -12.00 -13.65 -3.35
N GLU A 23 -12.19 -14.57 -4.30
CA GLU A 23 -11.68 -14.50 -5.68
C GLU A 23 -11.80 -13.09 -6.33
N LYS A 24 -12.95 -12.43 -6.17
CA LYS A 24 -13.14 -11.07 -6.71
C LYS A 24 -12.04 -10.10 -6.22
N LYS A 25 -11.72 -10.14 -4.93
CA LYS A 25 -10.68 -9.28 -4.34
C LYS A 25 -9.29 -9.64 -4.83
N ARG A 26 -9.02 -10.92 -5.07
CA ARG A 26 -7.78 -11.37 -5.72
C ARG A 26 -7.64 -10.76 -7.11
N LEU A 27 -8.67 -10.86 -7.94
CA LEU A 27 -8.67 -10.28 -9.29
C LEU A 27 -8.48 -8.76 -9.26
N ASP A 28 -9.20 -8.06 -8.38
CA ASP A 28 -9.05 -6.61 -8.21
C ASP A 28 -7.61 -6.23 -7.80
N CYS A 29 -6.97 -7.02 -6.92
CA CYS A 29 -5.59 -6.78 -6.49
C CYS A 29 -4.56 -7.09 -7.59
N ILE A 30 -4.81 -8.09 -8.43
CA ILE A 30 -3.97 -8.41 -9.60
C ILE A 30 -4.02 -7.26 -10.61
N GLU A 31 -5.21 -6.74 -10.92
CA GLU A 31 -5.35 -5.59 -11.81
C GLU A 31 -4.69 -4.33 -11.22
N LEU A 32 -4.82 -4.12 -9.91
CA LEU A 32 -4.15 -3.00 -9.24
C LEU A 32 -2.62 -3.12 -9.31
N LYS A 33 -2.06 -4.32 -9.08
CA LYS A 33 -0.63 -4.58 -9.26
C LYS A 33 -0.19 -4.27 -10.69
N LYS A 34 -0.93 -4.75 -11.69
CA LYS A 34 -0.64 -4.48 -13.11
C LYS A 34 -0.64 -2.99 -13.44
N ALA A 35 -1.61 -2.24 -12.90
CA ALA A 35 -1.67 -0.79 -13.07
C ALA A 35 -0.43 -0.10 -12.45
N PHE A 36 -0.04 -0.51 -11.24
CA PHE A 36 1.14 0.04 -10.56
C PHE A 36 2.43 -0.32 -11.29
N ASP A 37 2.60 -1.58 -11.68
CA ASP A 37 3.75 -2.07 -12.46
C ASP A 37 3.88 -1.37 -13.83
N SER A 38 2.78 -0.82 -14.38
CA SER A 38 2.81 -0.09 -15.65
C SER A 38 3.35 1.33 -15.56
N VAL A 39 3.35 1.93 -14.36
CA VAL A 39 3.77 3.32 -14.13
C VAL A 39 4.99 3.44 -13.21
N LEU A 40 5.23 2.45 -12.36
CA LEU A 40 6.35 2.42 -11.41
C LEU A 40 7.50 1.58 -11.95
N THR A 41 8.73 2.01 -11.69
CA THR A 41 9.94 1.27 -12.06
C THR A 41 10.34 0.23 -11.02
N GLU A 42 10.00 0.50 -9.77
CA GLU A 42 10.30 -0.31 -8.60
C GLU A 42 9.42 -1.56 -8.60
N LYS A 43 10.00 -2.71 -8.25
CA LYS A 43 9.24 -3.94 -8.13
C LYS A 43 8.43 -3.96 -6.84
N ALA A 44 7.24 -4.54 -6.92
CA ALA A 44 6.42 -4.82 -5.76
C ALA A 44 7.18 -5.74 -4.78
N ALA A 45 7.12 -5.42 -3.50
CA ALA A 45 7.56 -6.29 -2.41
C ALA A 45 6.41 -6.52 -1.44
N LEU A 46 6.33 -7.72 -0.84
CA LEU A 46 5.37 -7.98 0.22
C LEU A 46 5.93 -7.50 1.55
N TRP A 47 5.13 -6.70 2.25
CA TRP A 47 5.40 -6.22 3.60
C TRP A 47 4.42 -6.86 4.59
N SER A 48 4.81 -6.87 5.86
CA SER A 48 3.94 -7.35 6.94
C SER A 48 2.58 -6.65 6.93
N ASN A 49 1.57 -7.29 7.52
CA ASN A 49 0.17 -6.83 7.45
C ASN A 49 -0.43 -6.85 6.04
N ASN A 50 0.07 -7.74 5.16
CA ASN A 50 -0.46 -7.98 3.81
C ASN A 50 -0.42 -6.72 2.95
N MET A 51 0.71 -6.01 2.95
CA MET A 51 0.91 -4.79 2.17
C MET A 51 1.79 -5.10 0.96
N ILE A 52 1.30 -4.82 -0.24
CA ILE A 52 2.11 -4.84 -1.46
C ILE A 52 2.67 -3.43 -1.62
N GLY A 53 3.96 -3.25 -1.39
CA GLY A 53 4.64 -1.96 -1.37
C GLY A 53 5.60 -1.77 -2.54
N TYR A 54 5.79 -0.51 -2.94
CA TYR A 54 6.68 -0.09 -4.02
C TYR A 54 7.58 1.04 -3.56
N GLY A 55 8.85 0.94 -3.94
CA GLY A 55 9.91 1.81 -3.43
C GLY A 55 10.06 1.70 -1.92
N THR A 56 11.13 2.31 -1.40
CA THR A 56 11.40 2.33 0.04
C THR A 56 12.03 3.66 0.40
N TYR A 57 11.64 4.21 1.55
CA TYR A 57 12.34 5.32 2.17
C TYR A 57 12.61 5.01 3.64
N HIS A 58 13.71 5.55 4.15
CA HIS A 58 14.02 5.49 5.55
C HIS A 58 13.42 6.71 6.25
N TYR A 59 12.64 6.50 7.29
CA TYR A 59 12.03 7.57 8.07
C TYR A 59 12.58 7.60 9.49
N LYS A 60 12.66 8.82 10.03
CA LYS A 60 12.97 9.07 11.43
C LYS A 60 11.87 9.94 12.01
N SER A 61 11.23 9.46 13.06
CA SER A 61 10.17 10.22 13.73
C SER A 61 10.78 11.41 14.48
N GLU A 62 10.24 12.61 14.27
CA GLU A 62 10.58 13.79 15.09
C GLU A 62 9.90 13.73 16.47
N ARG A 63 8.79 12.98 16.58
CA ARG A 63 7.94 12.93 17.78
C ARG A 63 8.26 11.74 18.69
N SER A 64 9.08 10.79 18.23
CA SER A 64 9.40 9.57 18.97
C SER A 64 10.78 9.02 18.57
N LYS A 65 11.25 7.98 19.24
CA LYS A 65 12.49 7.28 18.85
C LYS A 65 12.28 6.23 17.74
N GLN A 66 11.13 6.25 17.05
CA GLN A 66 10.85 5.31 15.96
C GLN A 66 11.60 5.73 14.69
N GLU A 67 12.30 4.76 14.09
CA GLU A 67 13.09 4.92 12.89
C GLU A 67 13.09 3.59 12.13
N GLY A 68 13.03 3.64 10.80
CA GLY A 68 13.11 2.47 9.94
C GLY A 68 12.55 2.70 8.55
N ASP A 69 12.40 1.60 7.81
CA ASP A 69 12.03 1.65 6.40
C ASP A 69 10.52 1.53 6.19
N TRP A 70 10.04 2.20 5.16
CA TRP A 70 8.63 2.17 4.78
C TRP A 70 8.46 2.26 3.25
N PRO A 71 7.41 1.65 2.66
CA PRO A 71 7.15 1.80 1.24
C PRO A 71 6.70 3.21 0.89
N LEU A 72 7.08 3.71 -0.29
CA LEU A 72 6.65 5.03 -0.77
C LEU A 72 5.15 5.04 -1.11
N ILE A 73 4.70 3.96 -1.75
CA ILE A 73 3.30 3.68 -2.03
C ILE A 73 3.04 2.20 -1.78
N ALA A 74 1.86 1.87 -1.28
CA ALA A 74 1.46 0.48 -1.08
C ALA A 74 -0.04 0.29 -1.25
N PHE A 75 -0.49 -0.94 -1.41
CA PHE A 75 -1.89 -1.30 -1.21
C PHE A 75 -2.04 -2.56 -0.37
N SER A 76 -3.20 -2.75 0.25
CA SER A 76 -3.51 -3.94 1.06
C SER A 76 -4.94 -4.43 0.86
N PRO A 77 -5.16 -5.73 0.59
CA PRO A 77 -6.48 -6.36 0.55
C PRO A 77 -7.04 -6.53 1.97
N ARG A 78 -7.56 -5.47 2.58
CA ARG A 78 -8.19 -5.53 3.91
C ARG A 78 -9.53 -6.26 3.83
N LYS A 79 -10.10 -6.62 4.99
CA LYS A 79 -11.34 -7.41 5.07
C LYS A 79 -12.49 -6.80 4.25
N SER A 80 -12.73 -5.50 4.39
CA SER A 80 -13.88 -4.84 3.75
C SER A 80 -13.55 -4.04 2.48
N ASN A 81 -12.30 -3.62 2.29
CA ASN A 81 -11.89 -2.70 1.22
C ASN A 81 -10.49 -3.06 0.72
N ILE A 82 -10.11 -2.58 -0.46
CA ILE A 82 -8.69 -2.46 -0.83
C ILE A 82 -8.24 -1.07 -0.36
N VAL A 83 -7.14 -1.03 0.40
CA VAL A 83 -6.62 0.22 0.94
C VAL A 83 -5.35 0.58 0.21
N ILE A 84 -5.31 1.76 -0.39
CA ILE A 84 -4.13 2.35 -1.02
C ILE A 84 -3.50 3.34 -0.05
N TYR A 85 -2.20 3.25 0.10
CA TYR A 85 -1.38 4.05 1.00
C TYR A 85 -0.45 4.94 0.19
N ILE A 86 -0.65 6.26 0.28
CA ILE A 86 0.13 7.30 -0.42
C ILE A 86 0.88 8.12 0.63
N MET A 87 2.16 7.82 0.87
CA MET A 87 2.89 8.39 2.02
C MET A 87 3.09 9.91 1.94
N SER A 88 3.09 10.49 0.74
CA SER A 88 3.12 11.94 0.55
C SER A 88 1.85 12.65 1.05
N GLY A 89 0.77 11.90 1.31
CA GLY A 89 -0.55 12.37 1.74
C GLY A 89 -1.55 12.38 0.59
N ALA A 90 -2.73 11.77 0.80
CA ALA A 90 -3.76 11.66 -0.23
C ALA A 90 -4.40 13.02 -0.57
N SER A 91 -4.48 13.93 0.41
CA SER A 91 -5.09 15.26 0.26
C SER A 91 -4.37 16.19 -0.74
N LYS A 92 -3.14 15.86 -1.14
CA LYS A 92 -2.41 16.59 -2.17
C LYS A 92 -2.93 16.34 -3.58
N TYR A 93 -3.80 15.35 -3.76
CA TYR A 93 -4.25 14.86 -5.06
C TYR A 93 -5.77 14.95 -5.23
N ASN A 94 -6.45 15.86 -4.52
CA ASN A 94 -7.91 15.97 -4.52
C ASN A 94 -8.52 15.99 -5.93
N ASP A 95 -7.97 16.80 -6.85
CA ASP A 95 -8.44 16.91 -8.24
C ASP A 95 -8.36 15.58 -9.02
N LEU A 96 -7.40 14.72 -8.67
CA LEU A 96 -7.29 13.37 -9.25
C LEU A 96 -8.24 12.40 -8.56
N LEU A 97 -8.39 12.52 -7.24
CA LEU A 97 -9.28 11.65 -6.46
C LEU A 97 -10.74 11.84 -6.85
N GLU A 98 -11.17 13.06 -7.18
CA GLU A 98 -12.52 13.32 -7.72
C GLU A 98 -12.82 12.52 -9.00
N LYS A 99 -11.79 12.19 -9.78
CA LYS A 99 -11.91 11.40 -11.02
C LYS A 99 -11.82 9.89 -10.78
N LEU A 100 -11.43 9.44 -9.59
CA LEU A 100 -11.24 8.03 -9.26
C LEU A 100 -12.58 7.27 -9.12
N GLY A 101 -13.68 8.00 -8.90
CA GLY A 101 -15.01 7.42 -8.67
C GLY A 101 -15.32 7.29 -7.18
N LYS A 102 -15.90 6.16 -6.76
CA LYS A 102 -16.29 5.95 -5.35
C LYS A 102 -15.08 5.57 -4.51
N TYR A 103 -14.72 6.44 -3.56
CA TYR A 103 -13.68 6.16 -2.57
C TYR A 103 -14.03 6.80 -1.23
N LYS A 104 -13.31 6.39 -0.18
CA LYS A 104 -13.22 7.12 1.08
C LYS A 104 -11.75 7.44 1.34
N ALA A 105 -11.42 8.67 1.73
CA ALA A 105 -10.06 9.02 2.16
C ALA A 105 -10.01 9.14 3.69
N SER A 106 -8.87 8.78 4.29
CA SER A 106 -8.55 9.20 5.66
C SER A 106 -8.02 10.63 5.64
N SER A 107 -7.98 11.29 6.80
CA SER A 107 -7.28 12.57 6.97
C SER A 107 -5.75 12.45 6.81
N GLY A 108 -5.23 11.24 6.63
CA GLY A 108 -3.81 10.97 6.45
C GLY A 108 -3.49 10.49 5.03
N SER A 109 -2.84 9.33 4.95
CA SER A 109 -2.24 8.79 3.72
C SER A 109 -3.06 7.66 3.08
N CYS A 110 -4.28 7.38 3.54
CA CYS A 110 -5.02 6.18 3.10
C CYS A 110 -6.23 6.54 2.24
N ILE A 111 -6.40 5.79 1.16
CA ILE A 111 -7.61 5.78 0.32
C ILE A 111 -8.20 4.37 0.39
N TYR A 112 -9.51 4.28 0.55
CA TYR A 112 -10.28 3.05 0.63
C TYR A 112 -11.18 2.99 -0.61
N ILE A 113 -11.00 1.92 -1.38
CA ILE A 113 -11.81 1.60 -2.57
C ILE A 113 -12.57 0.29 -2.35
#